data_AF-A0A495S0K8-F1
#
_entry.id   AF-A0A495S0K8-F1
#
_cell.length_a   1.000
_cell.length_b   1.000
_cell.length_c   1.000
_cell.angle_alpha   90.00
_cell.angle_beta   90.00
_cell.angle_gamma   90.00
#
_symmetry.space_group_name_H-M   'P 1'
#
loop_
_entity.id
_entity.type
_entity.pdbx_description
1 polymer ?
#
loop_
_entity_poly.entity_id
_entity_poly.type
_entity_poly.pdbx_seq_one_letter_code
_entity_poly.pdbx_strand_id
1 'polypeptide(L)'
;MDAMTTADEQQVKDGDALARLDAAAALAARDPFAALNALPWLGASIDADAAADRFAQWGRSSVVDENTGTAVVPASVFDALHARAGVDARFPIGNAGLLHVYGYLLSTTPTPYGLKRDRWLDGALARAYGLAADAFLPWALPTGETLLTRVTAAMAELLARAAVRREQLGGTEAIIAVDRPAASGAAALAYALTSGGSTRLITTFPVAAVDDVLAGVDADGPRLRWNAVG
;
A
#
# COMPACT_ATOMS: atom_id res chain seq x y z
N MET A 1 40.25 17.22 8.15
CA MET A 1 39.52 16.71 9.31
C MET A 1 38.56 17.80 9.74
N ASP A 2 37.33 17.37 10.00
CA ASP A 2 36.21 18.11 10.60
C ASP A 2 35.49 19.17 9.77
N ALA A 3 34.33 18.77 9.25
CA ALA A 3 33.13 19.57 9.31
C ALA A 3 31.95 18.62 9.57
N MET A 4 31.67 18.44 10.86
CA MET A 4 30.55 17.71 11.43
C MET A 4 29.26 18.43 11.02
N THR A 5 28.49 17.88 10.07
CA THR A 5 27.15 18.38 9.74
C THR A 5 26.16 17.66 10.65
N THR A 6 25.81 18.32 11.75
CA THR A 6 24.88 17.84 12.78
C THR A 6 23.42 18.07 12.36
N ALA A 7 22.66 16.97 12.25
CA ALA A 7 21.28 16.72 12.69
C ALA A 7 20.12 17.73 12.49
N ASP A 8 20.29 18.97 12.04
CA ASP A 8 19.23 20.01 12.10
C ASP A 8 18.72 20.59 10.76
N GLU A 9 19.21 20.19 9.58
CA GLU A 9 18.65 20.71 8.29
C GLU A 9 18.22 19.64 7.28
N GLN A 10 18.30 18.36 7.65
CA GLN A 10 17.63 17.27 6.91
C GLN A 10 16.09 17.36 7.01
N GLN A 11 15.58 18.34 7.76
CA GLN A 11 14.20 18.75 7.94
C GLN A 11 13.64 19.55 6.75
N VAL A 12 14.43 19.78 5.69
CA VAL A 12 13.95 20.23 4.37
C VAL A 12 13.99 19.06 3.37
N LYS A 13 13.27 17.98 3.70
CA LYS A 13 12.75 17.05 2.69
C LYS A 13 11.23 17.24 2.63
N ASP A 14 10.70 17.46 1.42
CA ASP A 14 9.31 17.14 1.04
C ASP A 14 8.13 18.10 1.33
N GLY A 15 8.36 19.36 1.70
CA GLY A 15 7.26 20.36 1.74
C GLY A 15 6.58 20.57 0.37
N ASP A 16 7.39 20.74 -0.68
CA ASP A 16 6.89 20.93 -2.05
C ASP A 16 6.29 19.65 -2.65
N ALA A 17 6.85 18.48 -2.32
CA ALA A 17 6.35 17.19 -2.81
C ALA A 17 4.98 16.88 -2.20
N LEU A 18 4.83 17.10 -0.90
CA LEU A 18 3.57 16.94 -0.20
C LEU A 18 2.52 17.95 -0.69
N ALA A 19 2.89 19.23 -0.87
CA ALA A 19 1.99 20.24 -1.40
C ALA A 19 1.50 19.90 -2.83
N ARG A 20 2.38 19.36 -3.69
CA ARG A 20 1.99 18.86 -5.01
C ARG A 20 1.06 17.65 -4.93
N LEU A 21 1.32 16.73 -4.01
CA LEU A 21 0.44 15.58 -3.77
C LEU A 21 -0.94 16.03 -3.28
N ASP A 22 -1.01 16.99 -2.37
CA ASP A 22 -2.27 17.58 -1.89
C ASP A 22 -3.05 18.24 -3.01
N ALA A 23 -2.38 19.05 -3.85
CA ALA A 23 -2.99 19.68 -5.00
C ALA A 23 -3.52 18.65 -6.02
N ALA A 24 -2.74 17.60 -6.29
CA ALA A 24 -3.15 16.52 -7.17
C ALA A 24 -4.33 15.71 -6.62
N ALA A 25 -4.32 15.38 -5.32
CA ALA A 25 -5.41 14.66 -4.68
C ALA A 25 -6.72 15.47 -4.68
N ALA A 26 -6.64 16.79 -4.46
CA ALA A 26 -7.79 17.70 -4.58
C ALA A 26 -8.32 17.82 -6.03
N LEU A 27 -7.45 17.65 -7.04
CA LEU A 27 -7.81 17.68 -8.45
C LEU A 27 -8.39 16.34 -8.93
N ALA A 28 -7.93 15.22 -8.37
CA ALA A 28 -8.18 13.87 -8.87
C ALA A 28 -9.66 13.54 -9.07
N ALA A 29 -10.55 14.03 -8.20
CA ALA A 29 -11.99 13.81 -8.35
C ALA A 29 -12.60 14.49 -9.59
N ARG A 30 -12.03 15.63 -10.01
CA ARG A 30 -12.52 16.43 -11.16
C ARG A 30 -11.79 16.06 -12.46
N ASP A 31 -10.48 15.88 -12.38
CA ASP A 31 -9.63 15.57 -13.52
C ASP A 31 -8.53 14.58 -13.09
N PRO A 32 -8.83 13.27 -13.10
CA PRO A 32 -7.87 12.24 -12.74
C PRO A 32 -6.60 12.27 -13.61
N PHE A 33 -6.73 12.55 -14.91
CA PHE A 33 -5.59 12.56 -15.83
C PHE A 33 -4.66 13.73 -15.53
N ALA A 34 -5.21 14.92 -15.29
CA ALA A 34 -4.40 16.07 -14.87
C ALA A 34 -3.76 15.85 -13.50
N ALA A 35 -4.45 15.19 -12.56
CA ALA A 35 -3.87 14.84 -11.26
C ALA A 35 -2.67 13.88 -11.39
N LEU A 36 -2.78 12.85 -12.23
CA LEU A 36 -1.66 11.93 -12.51
C LEU A 36 -0.50 12.66 -13.21
N ASN A 37 -0.79 13.58 -14.14
CA ASN A 37 0.23 14.35 -14.85
C ASN A 37 0.91 15.41 -13.96
N ALA A 38 0.22 15.92 -12.94
CA ALA A 38 0.78 16.83 -11.95
C ALA A 38 1.83 16.16 -11.04
N LEU A 39 1.87 14.81 -11.03
CA LEU A 39 2.82 13.99 -10.27
C LEU A 39 3.66 13.14 -11.23
N PRO A 40 4.72 13.69 -11.86
CA PRO A 40 5.53 12.95 -12.83
C PRO A 40 6.06 11.62 -12.31
N TRP A 41 6.43 11.54 -11.03
CA TRP A 41 6.89 10.31 -10.39
C TRP A 41 5.78 9.25 -10.27
N LEU A 42 4.52 9.64 -10.06
CA LEU A 42 3.41 8.70 -9.91
C LEU A 42 3.14 8.02 -11.24
N GLY A 43 3.04 8.84 -12.28
CA GLY A 43 2.84 8.35 -13.62
C GLY A 43 3.96 7.43 -14.09
N ALA A 44 5.21 7.89 -13.96
CA ALA A 44 6.38 7.09 -14.34
C ALA A 44 6.48 5.77 -13.55
N SER A 45 6.06 5.77 -12.28
CA SER A 45 6.04 4.53 -11.47
C SER A 45 5.02 3.53 -11.99
N ILE A 46 3.78 3.97 -12.26
CA ILE A 46 2.73 3.10 -12.81
C ILE A 46 3.16 2.52 -14.15
N ASP A 47 3.73 3.35 -15.02
CA ASP A 47 4.19 2.92 -16.35
C ASP A 47 5.34 1.90 -16.23
N ALA A 48 6.30 2.14 -15.32
CA ALA A 48 7.43 1.23 -15.08
C ALA A 48 6.98 -0.10 -14.47
N ASP A 49 5.97 -0.10 -13.61
CA ASP A 49 5.44 -1.31 -12.99
C ASP A 49 4.56 -2.11 -13.94
N ALA A 50 3.78 -1.43 -14.79
CA ALA A 50 3.02 -2.07 -15.87
C ALA A 50 3.97 -2.73 -16.89
N ALA A 51 5.01 -2.01 -17.34
CA ALA A 51 5.99 -2.54 -18.29
C ALA A 51 6.77 -3.75 -17.74
N ALA A 52 6.91 -3.86 -16.43
CA ALA A 52 7.59 -4.96 -15.75
C ALA A 52 6.62 -6.05 -15.22
N ASP A 53 5.34 -6.00 -15.59
CA ASP A 53 4.28 -6.93 -15.15
C ASP A 53 4.19 -7.10 -13.63
N ARG A 54 4.50 -6.05 -12.86
CA ARG A 54 4.55 -6.15 -11.38
C ARG A 54 3.18 -6.23 -10.75
N PHE A 55 2.14 -5.74 -11.42
CA PHE A 55 0.77 -5.85 -10.93
C PHE A 55 0.26 -7.29 -10.87
N ALA A 56 0.84 -8.23 -11.63
CA ALA A 56 0.49 -9.66 -11.57
C ALA A 56 0.80 -10.32 -10.21
N GLN A 57 1.70 -9.72 -9.43
CA GLN A 57 2.04 -10.16 -8.06
C GLN A 57 0.97 -9.76 -7.04
N TRP A 58 0.03 -8.90 -7.43
CA TRP A 58 -1.02 -8.39 -6.56
C TRP A 58 -2.38 -8.97 -6.93
N GLY A 59 -3.17 -9.27 -5.92
CA GLY A 59 -4.50 -9.85 -6.07
C GLY A 59 -5.56 -8.80 -6.37
N ARG A 60 -6.82 -9.16 -6.12
CA ARG A 60 -7.95 -8.26 -6.29
C ARG A 60 -8.40 -7.72 -4.96
N SER A 61 -8.77 -6.45 -4.94
CA SER A 61 -9.27 -5.78 -3.75
C SER A 61 -10.42 -4.85 -4.08
N SER A 62 -11.33 -4.67 -3.13
CA SER A 62 -12.38 -3.67 -3.19
C SER A 62 -11.83 -2.31 -2.76
N VAL A 63 -12.16 -1.27 -3.51
CA VAL A 63 -11.82 0.12 -3.14
C VAL A 63 -12.73 0.67 -2.03
N VAL A 64 -13.78 -0.07 -1.63
CA VAL A 64 -14.66 0.30 -0.52
C VAL A 64 -13.96 0.00 0.80
N ASP A 65 -13.86 0.99 1.68
CA ASP A 65 -13.28 0.81 3.01
C ASP A 65 -14.26 0.07 3.94
N GLU A 66 -13.77 -0.97 4.62
CA GLU A 66 -14.59 -1.83 5.50
C GLU A 66 -15.19 -1.08 6.70
N ASN A 67 -14.57 0.00 7.15
CA ASN A 67 -15.01 0.73 8.35
C ASN A 67 -16.06 1.80 8.01
N THR A 68 -15.91 2.45 6.86
CA THR A 68 -16.79 3.54 6.44
C THR A 68 -17.87 3.10 5.45
N GLY A 69 -17.69 1.97 4.77
CA GLY A 69 -18.56 1.53 3.67
C GLY A 69 -18.48 2.43 2.42
N THR A 70 -17.47 3.31 2.35
CA THR A 70 -17.30 4.27 1.25
C THR A 70 -16.06 3.98 0.42
N ALA A 71 -16.07 4.34 -0.86
CA ALA A 71 -14.91 4.17 -1.72
C ALA A 71 -13.77 5.12 -1.29
N VAL A 72 -12.57 4.58 -1.12
CA VAL A 72 -11.39 5.37 -0.72
C VAL A 72 -10.91 6.30 -1.83
N VAL A 73 -11.25 6.00 -3.09
CA VAL A 73 -11.09 6.90 -4.23
C VAL A 73 -12.35 6.89 -5.10
N PRO A 74 -12.68 8.01 -5.78
CA PRO A 74 -13.80 8.04 -6.73
C PRO A 74 -13.62 7.05 -7.89
N ALA A 75 -14.73 6.63 -8.50
CA ALA A 75 -14.71 5.74 -9.66
C ALA A 75 -13.88 6.29 -10.83
N SER A 76 -13.91 7.61 -11.07
CA SER A 76 -13.09 8.25 -12.11
C SER A 76 -11.58 8.10 -11.88
N VAL A 77 -11.14 8.18 -10.62
CA VAL A 77 -9.73 7.96 -10.23
C VAL A 77 -9.37 6.47 -10.36
N PHE A 78 -10.27 5.59 -9.92
CA PHE A 78 -10.13 4.14 -10.11
C PHE A 78 -9.91 3.80 -11.59
N ASP A 79 -10.76 4.32 -12.48
CA ASP A 79 -10.71 4.03 -13.92
C ASP A 79 -9.42 4.58 -14.55
N ALA A 80 -9.02 5.80 -14.18
CA ALA A 80 -7.79 6.42 -14.70
C ALA A 80 -6.52 5.67 -14.28
N LEU A 81 -6.44 5.18 -13.04
CA LEU A 81 -5.31 4.37 -12.57
C LEU A 81 -5.20 3.05 -13.34
N HIS A 82 -6.32 2.33 -13.51
CA HIS A 82 -6.35 1.05 -14.20
C HIS A 82 -6.11 1.20 -15.71
N ALA A 83 -6.68 2.23 -16.33
CA ALA A 83 -6.45 2.55 -17.74
C ALA A 83 -4.97 2.84 -18.01
N ARG A 84 -4.31 3.63 -17.13
CA ARG A 84 -2.88 3.91 -17.27
C ARG A 84 -2.02 2.65 -17.12
N ALA A 85 -2.36 1.79 -16.17
CA ALA A 85 -1.64 0.56 -15.90
C ALA A 85 -1.89 -0.55 -16.94
N GLY A 86 -2.88 -0.40 -17.82
CA GLY A 86 -3.30 -1.45 -18.74
C GLY A 86 -3.89 -2.67 -18.04
N VAL A 87 -4.51 -2.47 -16.87
CA VAL A 87 -5.08 -3.56 -16.06
C VAL A 87 -6.60 -3.55 -16.17
N ASP A 88 -7.17 -4.64 -16.67
CA ASP A 88 -8.63 -4.81 -16.74
C ASP A 88 -9.24 -4.93 -15.34
N ALA A 89 -10.14 -4.01 -15.01
CA ALA A 89 -10.83 -3.97 -13.74
C ALA A 89 -12.21 -3.33 -13.87
N ARG A 90 -13.09 -3.59 -12.89
CA ARG A 90 -14.43 -3.01 -12.85
C ARG A 90 -14.72 -2.51 -11.45
N PHE A 91 -15.01 -1.21 -11.32
CA PHE A 91 -15.37 -0.61 -10.04
C PHE A 91 -16.49 -1.41 -9.34
N PRO A 92 -16.39 -1.69 -8.02
CA PRO A 92 -15.36 -1.21 -7.09
C PRO A 92 -14.14 -2.13 -6.94
N ILE A 93 -13.99 -3.17 -7.76
CA ILE A 93 -12.99 -4.22 -7.57
C ILE A 93 -11.88 -4.09 -8.62
N GLY A 94 -10.65 -3.87 -8.15
CA GLY A 94 -9.47 -3.67 -8.99
C GLY A 94 -8.24 -4.40 -8.49
N ASN A 95 -7.07 -4.07 -9.07
CA ASN A 95 -5.79 -4.62 -8.64
C ASN A 95 -5.39 -4.02 -7.28
N ALA A 96 -5.07 -4.89 -6.34
CA ALA A 96 -4.76 -4.50 -4.96
C ALA A 96 -3.53 -3.58 -4.88
N GLY A 97 -2.51 -3.80 -5.71
CA GLY A 97 -1.33 -2.95 -5.79
C GLY A 97 -1.66 -1.54 -6.27
N LEU A 98 -2.43 -1.43 -7.36
CA LEU A 98 -2.92 -0.13 -7.85
C LEU A 98 -3.73 0.61 -6.79
N LEU A 99 -4.69 -0.08 -6.15
CA LEU A 99 -5.58 0.55 -5.19
C LEU A 99 -4.88 0.96 -3.90
N HIS A 100 -4.16 0.03 -3.26
CA HIS A 100 -3.58 0.26 -1.94
C HIS A 100 -2.28 1.08 -1.99
N VAL A 101 -1.48 0.95 -3.05
CA VAL A 101 -0.22 1.68 -3.17
C VAL A 101 -0.46 3.03 -3.83
N TYR A 102 -1.00 3.06 -5.05
CA TYR A 102 -1.14 4.29 -5.81
C TYR A 102 -2.45 5.03 -5.55
N GLY A 103 -3.57 4.32 -5.42
CA GLY A 103 -4.88 4.91 -5.14
C GLY A 103 -4.90 5.62 -3.78
N TYR A 104 -4.28 5.01 -2.76
CA TYR A 104 -4.25 5.60 -1.41
C TYR A 104 -3.56 6.97 -1.40
N LEU A 105 -2.53 7.19 -2.22
CA LEU A 105 -1.83 8.49 -2.31
C LEU A 105 -2.77 9.62 -2.74
N LEU A 106 -3.78 9.32 -3.56
CA LEU A 106 -4.79 10.28 -4.03
C LEU A 106 -6.05 10.29 -3.15
N SER A 107 -6.12 9.45 -2.11
CA SER A 107 -7.24 9.40 -1.18
C SER A 107 -7.14 10.53 -0.16
N THR A 108 -8.17 11.37 -0.11
CA THR A 108 -8.32 12.43 0.91
C THR A 108 -9.37 12.08 1.97
N THR A 109 -9.95 10.88 1.90
CA THR A 109 -11.00 10.43 2.81
C THR A 109 -10.42 10.16 4.20
N PRO A 110 -10.88 10.86 5.26
CA PRO A 110 -10.50 10.54 6.63
C PRO A 110 -11.01 9.17 7.04
N THR A 111 -10.18 8.43 7.77
CA THR A 111 -10.58 7.18 8.45
C THR A 111 -10.36 7.32 9.96
N PRO A 112 -10.88 6.40 10.79
CA PRO A 112 -10.57 6.39 12.22
C PRO A 112 -9.06 6.33 12.55
N TYR A 113 -8.23 5.96 11.57
CA TYR A 113 -6.78 5.78 11.71
C TYR A 113 -5.96 6.87 10.99
N GLY A 114 -6.58 7.99 10.59
CA GLY A 114 -5.94 9.02 9.76
C GLY A 114 -6.27 8.87 8.27
N LEU A 115 -5.50 9.53 7.39
CA LEU A 115 -5.71 9.42 5.95
C LEU A 115 -5.07 8.12 5.43
N LYS A 116 -5.70 7.49 4.44
CA LYS A 116 -5.16 6.25 3.84
C LYS A 116 -3.75 6.44 3.28
N ARG A 117 -3.44 7.62 2.73
CA ARG A 117 -2.11 7.97 2.22
C ARG A 117 -1.02 8.01 3.29
N ASP A 118 -1.37 8.26 4.55
CA ASP A 118 -0.38 8.43 5.64
C ASP A 118 0.45 7.14 5.81
N ARG A 119 -0.14 5.99 5.46
CA ARG A 119 0.54 4.68 5.35
C ARG A 119 1.88 4.73 4.64
N TRP A 120 2.02 5.60 3.64
CA TRP A 120 3.22 5.73 2.82
C TRP A 120 4.08 6.93 3.21
N LEU A 121 3.51 7.92 3.91
CA LEU A 121 4.12 9.25 4.09
C LEU A 121 4.72 9.46 5.48
N ASP A 122 4.23 8.77 6.52
CA ASP A 122 4.65 8.99 7.92
C ASP A 122 5.84 8.10 8.38
N GLY A 123 6.26 7.18 7.50
CA GLY A 123 7.31 6.20 7.75
C GLY A 123 6.98 5.13 8.80
N ALA A 124 5.75 5.10 9.33
CA ALA A 124 5.35 4.14 10.36
C ALA A 124 5.37 2.71 9.83
N LEU A 125 4.88 2.50 8.60
CA LEU A 125 4.93 1.19 7.96
C LEU A 125 6.37 0.75 7.68
N ALA A 126 7.23 1.66 7.18
CA ALA A 126 8.64 1.33 6.93
C ALA A 126 9.36 0.90 8.21
N ARG A 127 9.16 1.62 9.32
CA ARG A 127 9.69 1.25 10.64
C ARG A 127 9.12 -0.09 11.15
N ALA A 128 7.85 -0.38 10.90
CA ALA A 128 7.23 -1.66 11.26
C ALA A 128 7.88 -2.85 10.52
N TYR A 129 8.42 -2.62 9.32
CA TYR A 129 9.24 -3.58 8.58
C TYR A 129 10.72 -3.58 9.01
N GLY A 130 11.13 -2.73 9.97
CA GLY A 130 12.53 -2.58 10.37
C GLY A 130 13.39 -1.76 9.39
N LEU A 131 12.76 -1.00 8.49
CA LEU A 131 13.43 -0.17 7.48
C LEU A 131 13.57 1.29 7.93
N ALA A 132 14.39 2.04 7.21
CA ALA A 132 14.47 3.51 7.36
C ALA A 132 13.10 4.15 7.08
N ALA A 133 12.77 5.23 7.80
CA ALA A 133 11.45 5.87 7.73
C ALA A 133 11.07 6.35 6.32
N ASP A 134 12.05 6.66 5.47
CA ASP A 134 11.84 7.14 4.11
C ASP A 134 11.80 6.01 3.06
N ALA A 135 11.96 4.74 3.46
CA ALA A 135 12.03 3.60 2.53
C ALA A 135 10.76 3.44 1.66
N PHE A 136 9.60 3.92 2.12
CA PHE A 136 8.34 3.86 1.38
C PHE A 136 7.82 5.22 0.91
N LEU A 137 8.64 6.27 0.92
CA LEU A 137 8.25 7.52 0.28
C LEU A 137 8.10 7.31 -1.24
N PRO A 138 7.04 7.86 -1.86
CA PRO A 138 6.70 7.50 -3.24
C PRO A 138 7.57 8.22 -4.28
N TRP A 139 8.22 9.32 -3.91
CA TRP A 139 8.99 10.20 -4.79
C TRP A 139 10.49 9.85 -4.89
N ALA A 140 10.87 8.61 -4.60
CA ALA A 140 12.25 8.14 -4.77
C ALA A 140 12.71 8.02 -6.26
N LEU A 141 11.78 8.11 -7.22
CA LEU A 141 12.06 8.09 -8.65
C LEU A 141 12.23 9.51 -9.23
N PRO A 142 13.15 9.72 -10.19
CA PRO A 142 13.57 8.74 -11.20
C PRO A 142 14.86 7.93 -10.94
N THR A 143 15.53 8.05 -9.80
CA THR A 143 16.86 7.45 -9.56
C THR A 143 16.87 6.12 -8.76
N GLY A 144 15.70 5.54 -8.48
CA GLY A 144 15.56 4.35 -7.62
C GLY A 144 14.45 3.39 -8.08
N GLU A 145 14.00 2.49 -7.20
CA GLU A 145 12.89 1.58 -7.51
C GLU A 145 11.52 2.27 -7.40
N THR A 146 10.44 1.63 -7.87
CA THR A 146 9.07 2.12 -7.60
C THR A 146 8.65 1.82 -6.16
N LEU A 147 7.67 2.57 -5.64
CA LEU A 147 7.08 2.26 -4.33
C LEU A 147 6.49 0.83 -4.30
N LEU A 148 5.78 0.43 -5.37
CA LEU A 148 5.22 -0.90 -5.49
C LEU A 148 6.30 -1.98 -5.37
N THR A 149 7.43 -1.81 -6.06
CA THR A 149 8.55 -2.76 -6.02
C THR A 149 9.09 -2.93 -4.61
N ARG A 150 9.40 -1.82 -3.92
CA ARG A 150 9.94 -1.86 -2.55
C ARG A 150 8.98 -2.52 -1.56
N VAL A 151 7.69 -2.17 -1.62
CA VAL A 151 6.66 -2.75 -0.75
C VAL A 151 6.44 -4.23 -1.06
N THR A 152 6.43 -4.60 -2.34
CA THR A 152 6.30 -6.00 -2.78
C THR A 152 7.44 -6.86 -2.22
N ALA A 153 8.68 -6.37 -2.31
CA ALA A 153 9.84 -7.07 -1.77
C ALA A 153 9.74 -7.27 -0.24
N ALA A 154 9.41 -6.21 0.50
CA ALA A 154 9.25 -6.29 1.95
C ALA A 154 8.13 -7.24 2.39
N MET A 155 6.98 -7.23 1.69
CA MET A 155 5.88 -8.16 1.93
C MET A 155 6.28 -9.61 1.63
N ALA A 156 6.96 -9.85 0.51
CA ALA A 156 7.42 -11.18 0.13
C ALA A 156 8.40 -11.76 1.16
N GLU A 157 9.36 -10.96 1.64
CA GLU A 157 10.29 -11.36 2.70
C GLU A 157 9.55 -11.71 3.99
N LEU A 158 8.58 -10.88 4.40
CA LEU A 158 7.76 -11.14 5.59
C LEU A 158 6.96 -12.45 5.46
N LEU A 159 6.33 -12.69 4.31
CA LEU A 159 5.58 -13.93 4.05
C LEU A 159 6.49 -15.17 3.98
N ALA A 160 7.72 -15.03 3.49
CA ALA A 160 8.67 -16.13 3.36
C ALA A 160 9.23 -16.58 4.72
N ARG A 161 9.48 -15.63 5.64
CA ARG A 161 10.03 -15.92 6.97
C ARG A 161 8.98 -16.30 8.00
N ALA A 162 7.73 -15.86 7.81
CA ALA A 162 6.66 -16.06 8.78
C ALA A 162 5.28 -16.17 8.09
N ALA A 163 4.56 -17.26 8.36
CA ALA A 163 3.11 -17.28 8.24
C ALA A 163 2.54 -17.53 9.64
N VAL A 164 1.85 -16.55 10.21
CA VAL A 164 1.32 -16.62 11.58
C VAL A 164 -0.03 -17.30 11.61
N ARG A 165 -0.84 -17.09 10.57
CA ARG A 165 -2.10 -17.79 10.32
C ARG A 165 -2.26 -18.13 8.85
N ARG A 166 -2.86 -19.29 8.59
CA ARG A 166 -3.34 -19.73 7.29
C ARG A 166 -4.78 -20.16 7.44
N GLU A 167 -5.67 -19.55 6.65
CA GLU A 167 -7.11 -19.83 6.67
C GLU A 167 -7.52 -20.42 5.32
N GLN A 168 -8.14 -21.60 5.31
CA GLN A 168 -8.62 -22.23 4.08
C GLN A 168 -10.04 -21.77 3.75
N LEU A 169 -10.25 -21.29 2.53
CA LEU A 169 -11.49 -20.73 2.00
C LEU A 169 -11.84 -21.38 0.65
N GLY A 170 -12.36 -22.60 0.70
CA GLY A 170 -12.60 -23.39 -0.51
C GLY A 170 -11.30 -23.63 -1.28
N GLY A 171 -11.21 -23.13 -2.51
CA GLY A 171 -10.01 -23.24 -3.36
C GLY A 171 -8.93 -22.18 -3.10
N THR A 172 -9.12 -21.29 -2.14
CA THR A 172 -8.19 -20.20 -1.80
C THR A 172 -7.68 -20.36 -0.38
N GLU A 173 -6.38 -20.19 -0.18
CA GLU A 173 -5.77 -20.06 1.15
C GLU A 173 -5.44 -18.59 1.40
N ALA A 174 -5.83 -18.07 2.56
CA ALA A 174 -5.43 -16.76 3.02
C ALA A 174 -4.24 -16.88 3.97
N ILE A 175 -3.18 -16.10 3.74
CA ILE A 175 -1.95 -16.09 4.52
C ILE A 175 -1.83 -14.75 5.24
N ILE A 176 -1.70 -14.80 6.56
CA ILE A 176 -1.49 -13.63 7.41
C ILE A 176 -0.11 -13.76 8.05
N ALA A 177 0.80 -12.86 7.67
CA ALA A 177 2.12 -12.75 8.25
C ALA A 177 2.19 -11.50 9.11
N VAL A 178 2.67 -11.63 10.34
CA VAL A 178 2.88 -10.51 11.26
C VAL A 178 4.22 -10.70 11.92
N ASP A 179 5.04 -9.65 11.91
CA ASP A 179 6.31 -9.68 12.63
C ASP A 179 6.68 -8.31 13.19
N ARG A 180 7.38 -8.33 14.33
CA ARG A 180 7.94 -7.15 14.97
C ARG A 180 9.47 -7.25 14.99
N PRO A 181 10.17 -6.66 14.01
CA PRO A 181 11.64 -6.70 13.96
C PRO A 181 12.33 -6.00 15.15
N ALA A 182 11.68 -4.98 15.73
CA ALA A 182 12.21 -4.24 16.88
C ALA A 182 11.56 -4.69 18.20
N ALA A 183 12.29 -4.58 19.32
CA ALA A 183 11.78 -4.94 20.65
C ALA A 183 10.56 -4.10 21.10
N SER A 184 10.38 -2.91 20.51
CA SER A 184 9.26 -2.01 20.77
C SER A 184 8.72 -1.40 19.47
N GLY A 185 7.45 -0.98 19.48
CA GLY A 185 6.77 -0.36 18.35
C GLY A 185 5.76 -1.28 17.64
N ALA A 186 5.20 -0.79 16.53
CA ALA A 186 4.24 -1.54 15.73
C ALA A 186 4.94 -2.69 14.97
N ALA A 187 4.22 -3.79 14.78
CA ALA A 187 4.61 -4.87 13.88
C ALA A 187 4.11 -4.59 12.46
N ALA A 188 4.77 -5.16 11.45
CA ALA A 188 4.26 -5.15 10.09
C ALA A 188 3.32 -6.35 9.90
N LEU A 189 2.17 -6.11 9.26
CA LEU A 189 1.28 -7.16 8.77
C LEU A 189 1.34 -7.21 7.25
N ALA A 190 1.48 -8.40 6.67
CA ALA A 190 1.26 -8.67 5.25
C ALA A 190 0.15 -9.71 5.07
N TYR A 191 -0.76 -9.44 4.13
CA TYR A 191 -1.85 -10.33 3.76
C TYR A 191 -1.76 -10.72 2.29
N ALA A 192 -1.88 -12.02 2.02
CA ALA A 192 -1.83 -12.58 0.69
C ALA A 192 -2.85 -13.71 0.52
N LEU A 193 -3.24 -13.95 -0.72
CA LEU A 193 -4.10 -15.08 -1.10
C LEU A 193 -3.34 -16.03 -2.02
N THR A 194 -3.40 -17.32 -1.73
CA THR A 194 -2.89 -18.38 -2.59
C THR A 194 -4.07 -19.11 -3.25
N SER A 195 -4.13 -19.11 -4.58
CA SER A 195 -5.13 -19.84 -5.35
C SER A 195 -4.51 -20.36 -6.64
N GLY A 196 -4.83 -21.60 -7.02
CA GLY A 196 -4.28 -22.23 -8.22
C GLY A 196 -2.74 -22.31 -8.21
N GLY A 197 -2.12 -22.45 -7.03
CA GLY A 197 -0.66 -22.50 -6.87
C GLY A 197 0.07 -21.15 -6.99
N SER A 198 -0.67 -20.04 -7.15
CA SER A 198 -0.09 -18.70 -7.20
C SER A 198 -0.47 -17.91 -5.94
N THR A 199 0.53 -17.35 -5.25
CA THR A 199 0.33 -16.41 -4.15
C THR A 199 0.32 -14.98 -4.67
N ARG A 200 -0.70 -14.21 -4.32
CA ARG A 200 -0.83 -12.80 -4.68
C ARG A 200 -1.00 -11.94 -3.44
N LEU A 201 -0.26 -10.83 -3.40
CA LEU A 201 -0.30 -9.86 -2.31
C LEU A 201 -1.61 -9.07 -2.35
N ILE A 202 -2.19 -8.79 -1.19
CA ILE A 202 -3.39 -7.94 -1.09
C ILE A 202 -3.03 -6.62 -0.44
N THR A 203 -2.54 -6.63 0.80
CA THR A 203 -2.35 -5.39 1.57
C THR A 203 -1.31 -5.58 2.66
N THR A 204 -0.76 -4.46 3.11
CA THR A 204 0.11 -4.38 4.28
C THR A 204 -0.16 -3.09 5.05
N PHE A 205 0.02 -3.14 6.37
CA PHE A 205 -0.14 -2.00 7.27
C PHE A 205 0.54 -2.29 8.63
N PRO A 206 0.87 -1.23 9.42
CA PRO A 206 1.39 -1.42 10.76
C PRO A 206 0.28 -1.85 11.72
N VAL A 207 0.61 -2.72 12.68
CA VAL A 207 -0.29 -3.20 13.73
C VAL A 207 0.33 -2.97 15.11
N ALA A 208 -0.39 -2.26 15.98
CA ALA A 208 0.09 -1.92 17.33
C ALA A 208 0.04 -3.14 18.27
N ALA A 209 -1.11 -3.81 18.32
CA ALA A 209 -1.37 -4.98 19.15
C ALA A 209 -1.53 -6.23 18.27
N VAL A 210 -0.45 -6.99 18.10
CA VAL A 210 -0.45 -8.22 17.29
C VAL A 210 -1.44 -9.23 17.85
N ASP A 211 -1.46 -9.41 19.17
CA ASP A 211 -2.33 -10.39 19.83
C ASP A 211 -3.81 -10.09 19.60
N ASP A 212 -4.21 -8.82 19.64
CA ASP A 212 -5.61 -8.41 19.39
C ASP A 212 -6.03 -8.70 17.94
N VAL A 213 -5.14 -8.44 16.98
CA VAL A 213 -5.40 -8.73 15.56
C VAL A 213 -5.56 -10.23 15.34
N LEU A 214 -4.66 -11.04 15.92
CA LEU A 214 -4.73 -12.50 15.77
C LEU A 214 -5.91 -13.11 16.52
N ALA A 215 -6.24 -12.61 17.70
CA ALA A 215 -7.43 -13.03 18.44
C ALA A 215 -8.72 -12.70 17.66
N GLY A 216 -8.79 -11.53 17.02
CA GLY A 216 -9.90 -11.17 16.14
C GLY A 216 -10.00 -12.07 14.90
N VAL A 217 -8.87 -12.43 14.29
CA VAL A 217 -8.81 -13.42 13.21
C VAL A 217 -9.37 -14.77 13.68
N ASP A 218 -8.87 -15.28 14.81
CA ASP A 218 -9.28 -16.56 15.37
C ASP A 218 -10.77 -16.57 15.76
N ALA A 219 -11.31 -15.46 16.28
CA ALA A 219 -12.71 -15.33 16.68
C ALA A 219 -13.69 -15.27 15.50
N ASP A 220 -13.32 -14.58 14.43
CA ASP A 220 -14.15 -14.43 13.22
C ASP A 220 -14.21 -15.73 12.38
N GLY A 221 -13.24 -16.61 12.55
CA GLY A 221 -13.04 -17.79 11.70
C GLY A 221 -12.64 -17.45 10.25
N PRO A 222 -12.40 -18.47 9.40
CA PRO A 222 -11.93 -18.27 8.03
C PRO A 222 -12.83 -17.36 7.20
N ARG A 223 -12.31 -16.19 6.81
CA ARG A 223 -12.98 -15.27 5.85
C ARG A 223 -11.94 -14.46 5.06
N LEU A 224 -12.34 -13.92 3.92
CA LEU A 224 -11.57 -12.87 3.26
C LEU A 224 -11.62 -11.59 4.10
N ARG A 225 -10.48 -10.90 4.19
CA ARG A 225 -10.29 -9.74 5.08
C ARG A 225 -9.63 -8.59 4.33
N TRP A 226 -9.73 -7.40 4.91
CA TRP A 226 -8.99 -6.21 4.49
C TRP A 226 -9.17 -5.92 2.99
N ASN A 227 -10.43 -5.96 2.56
CA ASN A 227 -10.92 -5.73 1.21
C ASN A 227 -10.55 -6.78 0.15
N ALA A 228 -9.93 -7.90 0.53
CA ALA A 228 -9.59 -8.94 -0.44
C ALA A 228 -10.81 -9.51 -1.16
N VAL A 229 -10.63 -9.79 -2.45
CA VAL A 229 -11.60 -10.47 -3.29
C VAL A 229 -10.96 -11.71 -3.89
N GLY A 230 -11.62 -12.86 -3.70
CA GLY A 230 -11.23 -14.17 -4.24
C GLY A 230 -11.55 -14.38 -5.70
#